data_AF-A0A8C5HFZ5-F1
#
_entry.id   AF-A0A8C5HFZ5-F1
#
_cell.length_a   1.000
_cell.length_b   1.000
_cell.length_c   1.000
_cell.angle_alpha   90.00
_cell.angle_beta   90.00
_cell.angle_gamma   90.00
#
_symmetry.space_group_name_H-M   'P 1'
#
loop_
_entity.id
_entity.type
_entity.pdbx_description
1 polymer ?
#
loop_
_entity_poly.entity_id
_entity_poly.type
_entity_poly.pdbx_seq_one_letter_code
_entity_poly.pdbx_strand_id
1 'polypeptide(L)'
;QAEVTILSISLESEGATALLTDPKQPEKALLRLHQKTATSLLNTSPHALTDSNNDCKLSQASGGTVLDEESADSMHNNDVPSAGSEDNCSICMSTFTDKIMLVCKHEFCKDCLEQSKESMGPICPLCRNVFGLVEGNQPDGTMDYAKSPHSLPGYPNCGRITITYCIPNGRQTEKHPNPGQFFTGLNRVAFLPDNKEGNKVLHLLERAFAQKLIFTVGTSRTTGYDNQVTWNDIHHKTSIHGGKERYGYPDPDYLTRVKEELKAKGIM
;
A
#
# COMPACT_ATOMS: atom_id res chain seq x y z
N GLN A 1 -31.71 66.63 37.66
CA GLN A 1 -30.27 66.75 37.98
C GLN A 1 -29.48 66.51 36.70
N ALA A 2 -28.36 67.19 36.53
CA ALA A 2 -27.50 67.14 35.35
C ALA A 2 -26.09 66.72 35.76
N GLU A 3 -25.38 66.06 34.83
CA GLU A 3 -23.92 65.97 34.57
C GLU A 3 -23.72 64.68 33.72
N VAL A 4 -23.14 64.68 32.50
CA VAL A 4 -21.78 65.12 32.06
C VAL A 4 -20.73 64.13 32.62
N THR A 5 -19.88 63.42 31.85
CA THR A 5 -19.15 63.79 30.61
C THR A 5 -18.90 62.60 29.65
N ILE A 6 -18.64 62.91 28.39
CA ILE A 6 -18.11 62.04 27.32
C ILE A 6 -16.66 61.57 27.61
N LEU A 7 -16.29 60.36 27.16
CA LEU A 7 -14.96 60.14 26.57
C LEU A 7 -15.03 59.12 25.43
N SER A 8 -14.65 59.57 24.24
CA SER A 8 -14.67 58.82 22.99
C SER A 8 -13.29 58.31 22.61
N ILE A 9 -13.19 57.06 22.14
CA ILE A 9 -12.05 56.58 21.33
C ILE A 9 -12.64 55.89 20.10
N SER A 10 -12.43 56.50 18.93
CA SER A 10 -12.64 55.85 17.64
C SER A 10 -11.48 54.92 17.32
N LEU A 11 -11.73 53.83 16.59
CA LEU A 11 -10.89 53.42 15.47
C LEU A 11 -11.66 52.44 14.56
N GLU A 12 -11.66 52.78 13.28
CA GLU A 12 -12.15 52.07 12.10
C GLU A 12 -11.76 50.56 12.07
N SER A 13 -12.67 49.65 11.70
CA SER A 13 -12.82 49.01 10.35
C SER A 13 -11.50 48.53 9.70
N GLU A 14 -11.39 47.39 9.03
CA GLU A 14 -12.31 46.72 8.09
C GLU A 14 -12.12 45.18 8.07
N GLY A 15 -12.83 44.45 7.18
CA GLY A 15 -12.24 43.25 6.56
C GLY A 15 -12.80 41.86 6.88
N ALA A 16 -14.07 41.70 7.25
CA ALA A 16 -14.68 40.36 7.33
C ALA A 16 -15.15 39.87 5.95
N THR A 17 -14.30 39.13 5.22
CA THR A 17 -14.73 38.41 3.99
C THR A 17 -15.24 37.02 4.33
N ALA A 18 -16.56 36.84 4.38
CA ALA A 18 -17.19 35.54 4.56
C ALA A 18 -17.02 34.68 3.30
N LEU A 19 -16.26 33.59 3.40
CA LEU A 19 -16.27 32.52 2.39
C LEU A 19 -17.50 31.63 2.62
N LEU A 20 -18.44 31.69 1.67
CA LEU A 20 -19.60 30.82 1.60
C LEU A 20 -19.13 29.36 1.47
N THR A 21 -19.59 28.50 2.38
CA THR A 21 -19.32 27.05 2.31
C THR A 21 -20.43 26.35 1.53
N ASP A 22 -20.04 25.61 0.49
CA ASP A 22 -20.95 24.81 -0.34
C ASP A 22 -21.48 23.59 0.46
N PRO A 23 -22.81 23.42 0.65
CA PRO A 23 -23.36 22.43 1.57
C PRO A 23 -23.48 21.03 0.95
N LYS A 24 -22.35 20.33 0.75
CA LYS A 24 -22.32 18.88 0.49
C LYS A 24 -21.27 18.15 1.33
N GLN A 25 -21.70 17.06 2.00
CA GLN A 25 -20.93 16.15 2.88
C GLN A 25 -20.64 16.62 4.34
N PRO A 26 -21.65 16.69 5.22
CA PRO A 26 -21.44 16.94 6.66
C PRO A 26 -20.69 15.81 7.41
N GLU A 27 -20.71 14.57 6.92
CA GLU A 27 -20.19 13.40 7.67
C GLU A 27 -18.66 13.36 7.78
N LYS A 28 -17.92 14.01 6.87
CA LYS A 28 -16.44 14.05 6.92
C LYS A 28 -15.89 15.07 7.94
N ALA A 29 -16.72 15.96 8.48
CA ALA A 29 -16.31 16.93 9.49
C ALA A 29 -16.17 16.30 10.89
N LEU A 30 -17.06 15.37 11.25
CA LEU A 30 -17.11 14.76 12.58
C LEU A 30 -15.90 13.86 12.87
N LEU A 31 -15.40 13.11 11.88
CA LEU A 31 -14.19 12.29 12.04
C LEU A 31 -12.92 13.13 12.33
N ARG A 32 -12.89 14.39 11.90
CA ARG A 32 -11.72 15.29 12.07
C ARG A 32 -11.58 15.86 13.48
N LEU A 33 -12.61 15.77 14.33
CA LEU A 33 -12.53 16.27 15.70
C LEU A 33 -11.96 15.23 16.68
N HIS A 34 -12.30 13.95 16.52
CA HIS A 34 -11.88 12.89 17.45
C HIS A 34 -10.41 12.48 17.33
N GLN A 35 -9.71 12.83 16.24
CA GLN A 35 -8.30 12.49 16.05
C GLN A 35 -7.31 13.56 16.55
N LYS A 36 -7.76 14.80 16.79
CA LYS A 36 -6.88 15.90 17.23
C LYS A 36 -6.50 15.84 18.71
N THR A 37 -7.26 15.11 19.53
CA THR A 37 -7.02 14.99 20.99
C THR A 37 -5.96 13.95 21.35
N ALA A 38 -5.58 13.05 20.44
CA ALA A 38 -4.70 11.91 20.74
C ALA A 38 -3.20 12.16 20.46
N THR A 39 -2.84 13.20 19.70
CA THR A 39 -1.47 13.44 19.21
C THR A 39 -0.80 14.69 19.79
N SER A 40 -1.43 15.37 20.75
CA SER A 40 -0.88 16.59 21.38
C SER A 40 0.27 16.33 22.37
N LEU A 41 0.44 15.08 22.81
CA LEU A 41 1.52 14.68 23.72
C LEU A 41 2.47 13.72 23.00
N LEU A 42 3.57 14.26 22.44
CA LEU A 42 4.93 13.67 22.33
C LEU A 42 5.81 14.48 21.35
N ASN A 43 6.65 15.36 21.90
CA ASN A 43 7.99 15.84 21.47
C ASN A 43 8.34 15.98 19.97
N THR A 44 8.67 17.16 19.42
CA THR A 44 9.88 18.02 19.60
C THR A 44 11.20 17.55 18.93
N SER A 45 11.61 18.38 17.95
CA SER A 45 12.92 18.56 17.29
C SER A 45 13.51 17.52 16.29
N PRO A 46 14.23 17.98 15.24
CA PRO A 46 14.71 17.15 14.13
C PRO A 46 16.23 16.87 14.16
N HIS A 47 16.68 15.85 13.41
CA HIS A 47 18.08 15.72 12.98
C HIS A 47 18.18 15.39 11.48
N ALA A 48 19.29 15.83 10.88
CA ALA A 48 19.41 16.10 9.45
C ALA A 48 19.88 14.89 8.60
N LEU A 49 19.65 15.03 7.30
CA LEU A 49 20.11 14.14 6.23
C LEU A 49 21.63 14.25 6.02
N THR A 50 22.25 13.18 5.54
CA THR A 50 23.50 13.26 4.77
C THR A 50 23.35 12.36 3.53
N ASP A 51 23.53 12.96 2.35
CA ASP A 51 23.51 12.26 1.06
C ASP A 51 24.80 11.47 0.84
N SER A 52 24.71 10.39 0.08
CA SER A 52 25.83 9.85 -0.69
C SER A 52 25.31 9.04 -1.87
N ASN A 53 25.40 9.65 -3.06
CA ASN A 53 25.15 8.98 -4.34
C ASN A 53 26.18 7.87 -4.56
N ASN A 54 25.75 6.74 -5.13
CA ASN A 54 26.58 5.88 -5.96
C ASN A 54 25.70 4.96 -6.83
N ASP A 55 25.70 5.20 -8.13
CA ASP A 55 25.28 4.20 -9.12
C ASP A 55 26.17 2.94 -9.00
N CYS A 56 25.60 1.75 -9.15
CA CYS A 56 26.40 0.57 -9.43
C CYS A 56 25.73 -0.42 -10.38
N LYS A 57 26.57 -1.10 -11.15
CA LYS A 57 26.21 -1.80 -12.40
C LYS A 57 25.98 -3.29 -12.16
N LEU A 58 25.04 -3.85 -12.90
CA LEU A 58 24.63 -5.26 -12.86
C LEU A 58 25.78 -6.24 -13.22
N SER A 59 25.84 -7.39 -12.54
CA SER A 59 26.45 -8.61 -13.07
C SER A 59 25.77 -9.88 -12.50
N GLN A 60 25.71 -10.96 -13.28
CA GLN A 60 24.97 -12.20 -13.01
C GLN A 60 25.89 -13.43 -12.97
N ALA A 61 25.52 -14.44 -12.17
CA ALA A 61 25.75 -15.89 -12.39
C ALA A 61 24.92 -16.68 -11.33
N SER A 62 24.37 -17.90 -11.48
CA SER A 62 24.18 -18.93 -12.54
C SER A 62 24.65 -20.33 -12.06
N GLY A 63 23.79 -21.35 -12.22
CA GLY A 63 23.98 -22.78 -11.85
C GLY A 63 23.43 -23.12 -10.44
N GLY A 64 22.82 -24.27 -10.12
CA GLY A 64 22.41 -25.53 -10.81
C GLY A 64 21.85 -26.52 -9.75
N THR A 65 21.31 -27.72 -10.00
CA THR A 65 20.84 -28.48 -11.20
C THR A 65 20.26 -29.85 -10.72
N VAL A 66 19.36 -30.50 -11.50
CA VAL A 66 18.98 -31.97 -11.51
C VAL A 66 18.34 -32.64 -10.25
N LEU A 67 17.43 -33.66 -10.26
CA LEU A 67 16.50 -34.34 -11.22
C LEU A 67 15.44 -35.19 -10.42
N ASP A 68 14.24 -35.41 -11.00
CA ASP A 68 13.38 -36.65 -11.09
C ASP A 68 13.01 -37.53 -9.83
N GLU A 69 11.92 -38.33 -9.75
CA GLU A 69 10.71 -38.64 -10.57
C GLU A 69 9.61 -39.37 -9.73
N GLU A 70 8.34 -39.35 -10.19
CA GLU A 70 7.20 -40.33 -10.04
C GLU A 70 6.79 -40.98 -8.66
N SER A 71 5.61 -41.61 -8.42
CA SER A 71 4.43 -41.98 -9.26
C SER A 71 3.07 -41.96 -8.47
N ALA A 72 1.98 -42.29 -9.19
CA ALA A 72 0.57 -42.66 -8.87
C ALA A 72 0.24 -43.33 -7.48
N ASP A 73 -1.02 -43.45 -7.00
CA ASP A 73 -2.26 -43.83 -7.73
C ASP A 73 -3.60 -43.52 -6.98
N SER A 74 -4.68 -43.28 -7.75
CA SER A 74 -6.08 -43.80 -7.74
C SER A 74 -6.84 -44.20 -6.43
N MET A 75 -8.19 -44.25 -6.28
CA MET A 75 -9.42 -43.85 -7.01
C MET A 75 -10.57 -43.67 -5.99
N HIS A 76 -11.63 -42.90 -6.32
CA HIS A 76 -13.03 -43.35 -6.19
C HIS A 76 -14.01 -42.41 -6.91
N ASN A 77 -14.73 -42.94 -7.92
CA ASN A 77 -15.85 -42.26 -8.57
C ASN A 77 -17.15 -42.53 -7.79
N ASN A 78 -18.05 -41.56 -7.77
CA ASN A 78 -19.48 -41.78 -7.54
C ASN A 78 -20.25 -40.75 -8.38
N ASP A 79 -20.64 -41.15 -9.58
CA ASP A 79 -21.50 -40.37 -10.46
C ASP A 79 -22.92 -40.30 -9.89
N VAL A 80 -23.31 -39.11 -9.44
CA VAL A 80 -24.71 -38.76 -9.21
C VAL A 80 -25.13 -37.84 -10.35
N PRO A 81 -26.06 -38.25 -11.23
CA PRO A 81 -26.63 -37.35 -12.22
C PRO A 81 -27.59 -36.39 -11.51
N SER A 82 -27.04 -35.35 -10.89
CA SER A 82 -27.83 -34.22 -10.40
C SER A 82 -28.39 -33.46 -11.60
N ALA A 83 -29.69 -33.18 -11.56
CA ALA A 83 -30.36 -32.34 -12.53
C ALA A 83 -29.61 -31.01 -12.69
N GLY A 84 -29.57 -30.50 -13.92
CA GLY A 84 -28.69 -29.40 -14.31
C GLY A 84 -28.82 -28.18 -13.41
N SER A 85 -27.76 -27.88 -12.67
CA SER A 85 -27.51 -26.52 -12.22
C SER A 85 -27.37 -25.66 -13.47
N GLU A 86 -28.27 -24.70 -13.68
CA GLU A 86 -28.24 -23.86 -14.87
C GLU A 86 -26.89 -23.14 -14.96
N ASP A 87 -26.15 -23.43 -16.03
CA ASP A 87 -24.79 -22.95 -16.27
C ASP A 87 -24.85 -21.46 -16.72
N ASN A 88 -25.19 -20.61 -15.76
CA ASN A 88 -25.49 -19.19 -15.93
C ASN A 88 -24.42 -18.32 -15.26
N CYS A 89 -24.05 -17.22 -15.91
CA CYS A 89 -23.10 -16.27 -15.37
C CYS A 89 -23.71 -15.47 -14.20
N SER A 90 -23.03 -15.45 -13.05
CA SER A 90 -23.49 -14.75 -11.85
C SER A 90 -23.45 -13.21 -11.92
N ILE A 91 -23.09 -12.62 -13.07
CA ILE A 91 -23.06 -11.17 -13.29
C ILE A 91 -24.27 -10.72 -14.12
N CYS A 92 -24.51 -11.33 -15.28
CA CYS A 92 -25.67 -11.04 -16.13
C CYS A 92 -26.89 -11.95 -15.88
N MET A 93 -26.77 -12.93 -14.98
CA MET A 93 -27.82 -13.91 -14.63
C MET A 93 -28.40 -14.65 -15.84
N SER A 94 -27.58 -14.84 -16.88
CA SER A 94 -27.95 -15.44 -18.17
C SER A 94 -26.94 -16.53 -18.55
N THR A 95 -27.26 -17.36 -19.55
CA THR A 95 -26.31 -18.35 -20.09
C THR A 95 -24.99 -17.70 -20.53
N PHE A 96 -23.88 -18.42 -20.39
CA PHE A 96 -22.55 -17.87 -20.70
C PHE A 96 -22.36 -17.50 -22.18
N THR A 97 -21.97 -16.25 -22.43
CA THR A 97 -21.37 -15.78 -23.68
C THR A 97 -19.86 -15.71 -23.50
N ASP A 98 -19.09 -16.38 -24.37
CA ASP A 98 -17.62 -16.48 -24.29
C ASP A 98 -17.13 -16.81 -22.86
N LYS A 99 -17.45 -18.02 -22.39
CA LYS A 99 -17.19 -18.46 -21.00
C LYS A 99 -15.70 -18.42 -20.67
N ILE A 100 -15.33 -17.67 -19.63
CA ILE A 100 -13.98 -17.64 -19.04
C ILE A 100 -14.04 -18.24 -17.64
N MET A 101 -13.21 -19.25 -17.38
CA MET A 101 -12.94 -19.79 -16.05
C MET A 101 -11.70 -19.13 -15.44
N LEU A 102 -11.82 -18.60 -14.23
CA LEU A 102 -10.69 -18.04 -13.47
C LEU A 102 -9.86 -19.13 -12.78
N VAL A 103 -8.66 -18.79 -12.32
CA VAL A 103 -7.82 -19.67 -11.46
C VAL A 103 -8.52 -20.12 -10.16
N CYS A 104 -9.52 -19.36 -9.70
CA CYS A 104 -10.38 -19.73 -8.57
C CYS A 104 -11.58 -20.62 -8.96
N LYS A 105 -11.61 -21.14 -10.19
CA LYS A 105 -12.65 -21.99 -10.80
C LYS A 105 -14.05 -21.37 -10.97
N HIS A 106 -14.23 -20.10 -10.62
CA HIS A 106 -15.45 -19.37 -10.94
C HIS A 106 -15.48 -18.99 -12.43
N GLU A 107 -16.66 -19.08 -13.02
CA GLU A 107 -16.90 -18.84 -14.45
C GLU A 107 -17.75 -17.60 -14.69
N PHE A 108 -17.42 -16.86 -15.75
CA PHE A 108 -18.11 -15.62 -16.13
C PHE A 108 -18.18 -15.50 -17.65
N CYS A 109 -19.14 -14.73 -18.17
CA CYS A 109 -19.05 -14.23 -19.54
C CYS A 109 -17.83 -13.31 -19.66
N LYS A 110 -17.10 -13.37 -20.78
CA LYS A 110 -15.93 -12.52 -21.02
C LYS A 110 -16.21 -11.04 -20.76
N ASP A 111 -17.22 -10.48 -21.41
CA ASP A 111 -17.55 -9.05 -21.31
C ASP A 111 -17.95 -8.64 -19.89
N CYS A 112 -18.68 -9.51 -19.18
CA CYS A 112 -19.04 -9.30 -17.78
C CYS A 112 -17.82 -9.27 -16.86
N LEU A 113 -16.83 -10.13 -17.11
CA LEU A 113 -15.57 -10.16 -16.38
C LEU A 113 -14.69 -8.96 -16.71
N GLU A 114 -14.65 -8.51 -17.97
CA GLU A 114 -13.92 -7.32 -18.41
C GLU A 114 -14.52 -6.05 -17.78
N GLN A 115 -15.84 -5.86 -17.83
CA GLN A 115 -16.53 -4.73 -17.20
C GLN A 115 -16.40 -4.75 -15.65
N SER A 116 -16.42 -5.94 -15.04
CA SER A 116 -16.10 -6.08 -13.62
C SER A 116 -14.63 -5.74 -13.31
N LYS A 117 -13.71 -5.99 -14.24
CA LYS A 117 -12.29 -5.67 -14.08
C LYS A 117 -12.02 -4.18 -14.21
N GLU A 118 -12.75 -3.48 -15.08
CA GLU A 118 -12.69 -2.01 -15.19
C GLU A 118 -13.18 -1.31 -13.92
N SER A 119 -14.21 -1.86 -13.26
CA SER A 119 -14.84 -1.26 -12.09
C SER A 119 -14.20 -1.66 -10.75
N MET A 120 -13.70 -2.90 -10.61
CA MET A 120 -13.16 -3.43 -9.34
C MET A 120 -11.70 -3.91 -9.42
N GLY A 121 -11.04 -3.78 -10.58
CA GLY A 121 -9.73 -4.41 -10.84
C GLY A 121 -9.85 -5.93 -11.09
N PRO A 122 -8.73 -6.63 -11.31
CA PRO A 122 -8.72 -8.06 -11.68
C PRO A 122 -8.97 -8.98 -10.47
N ILE A 123 -10.12 -8.80 -9.83
CA ILE A 123 -10.58 -9.45 -8.61
C ILE A 123 -11.85 -10.24 -8.94
N CYS A 124 -11.88 -11.53 -8.61
CA CYS A 124 -13.05 -12.38 -8.84
C CYS A 124 -14.28 -11.83 -8.08
N PRO A 125 -15.41 -11.55 -8.75
CA PRO A 125 -16.60 -10.99 -8.09
C PRO A 125 -17.21 -11.87 -6.99
N LEU A 126 -17.01 -13.19 -7.07
CA LEU A 126 -17.58 -14.16 -6.13
C LEU A 126 -16.70 -14.38 -4.89
N CYS A 127 -15.42 -14.72 -5.07
CA CYS A 127 -14.53 -15.07 -3.95
C CYS A 127 -13.42 -14.05 -3.65
N ARG A 128 -13.35 -12.95 -4.43
CA ARG A 128 -12.32 -11.90 -4.33
C ARG A 128 -10.86 -12.34 -4.53
N ASN A 129 -10.63 -13.53 -5.09
CA ASN A 129 -9.29 -13.92 -5.52
C ASN A 129 -8.84 -13.06 -6.70
N VAL A 130 -7.63 -12.51 -6.61
CA VAL A 130 -6.96 -11.80 -7.71
C VAL A 130 -6.63 -12.80 -8.84
N PHE A 131 -6.95 -12.44 -10.08
CA PHE A 131 -6.73 -13.28 -11.27
C PHE A 131 -5.89 -12.62 -12.37
N GLY A 132 -5.39 -11.41 -12.13
CA GLY A 132 -4.54 -10.66 -13.07
C GLY A 132 -3.61 -9.70 -12.32
N LEU A 133 -2.78 -8.97 -13.07
CA LEU A 133 -1.84 -8.01 -12.49
C LEU A 133 -2.60 -6.82 -11.87
N VAL A 134 -2.51 -6.67 -10.55
CA VAL A 134 -2.98 -5.47 -9.85
C VAL A 134 -1.85 -4.45 -9.92
N GLU A 135 -2.06 -3.36 -10.66
CA GLU A 135 -1.13 -2.24 -10.70
C GLU A 135 -1.66 -1.12 -9.80
N GLY A 136 -0.80 -0.58 -8.93
CA GLY A 136 -1.11 0.58 -8.10
C GLY A 136 -0.86 1.92 -8.80
N ASN A 137 -0.72 2.96 -7.98
CA ASN A 137 -0.46 4.33 -8.42
C ASN A 137 0.75 4.96 -7.69
N GLN A 138 1.70 4.16 -7.21
CA GLN A 138 3.02 4.64 -6.82
C GLN A 138 3.70 5.39 -7.99
N PRO A 139 4.26 6.59 -7.79
CA PRO A 139 5.06 7.28 -8.81
C PRO A 139 6.34 6.52 -9.22
N ASP A 140 7.04 7.00 -10.25
CA ASP A 140 8.35 6.47 -10.60
C ASP A 140 9.42 6.80 -9.55
N GLY A 141 10.39 5.89 -9.40
CA GLY A 141 11.41 5.91 -8.36
C GLY A 141 12.21 4.60 -8.32
N THR A 142 13.14 4.46 -7.37
CA THR A 142 13.98 3.27 -7.20
C THR A 142 13.66 2.52 -5.90
N MET A 143 13.95 1.21 -5.93
CA MET A 143 14.02 0.32 -4.78
C MET A 143 15.33 -0.44 -4.89
N ASP A 144 16.23 -0.18 -3.94
CA ASP A 144 17.57 -0.77 -3.88
C ASP A 144 17.74 -1.49 -2.54
N TYR A 145 18.68 -2.43 -2.43
CA TYR A 145 18.99 -3.05 -1.14
C TYR A 145 20.47 -3.39 -0.96
N ALA A 146 20.90 -3.41 0.29
CA ALA A 146 22.22 -3.84 0.70
C ALA A 146 22.13 -4.84 1.87
N LYS A 147 22.99 -5.86 1.85
CA LYS A 147 23.13 -6.84 2.93
C LYS A 147 24.29 -6.46 3.85
N SER A 148 24.17 -6.74 5.14
CA SER A 148 25.25 -6.55 6.11
C SER A 148 25.20 -7.63 7.20
N PRO A 149 26.35 -8.02 7.79
CA PRO A 149 26.41 -9.09 8.79
C PRO A 149 25.79 -8.72 10.15
N HIS A 150 25.38 -7.46 10.34
CA HIS A 150 24.79 -6.97 11.59
C HIS A 150 23.36 -7.48 11.77
N SER A 151 23.15 -8.29 12.81
CA SER A 151 21.85 -8.87 13.15
C SER A 151 20.81 -7.82 13.58
N LEU A 152 19.52 -8.11 13.34
CA LEU A 152 18.41 -7.34 13.91
C LEU A 152 18.00 -7.90 15.28
N PRO A 153 17.47 -7.08 16.21
CA PRO A 153 16.88 -7.59 17.45
C PRO A 153 15.80 -8.64 17.18
N GLY A 154 15.92 -9.80 17.84
CA GLY A 154 15.07 -10.98 17.60
C GLY A 154 15.60 -11.96 16.53
N TYR A 155 16.66 -11.60 15.79
CA TYR A 155 17.22 -12.39 14.70
C TYR A 155 18.76 -12.54 14.82
N PRO A 156 19.30 -13.08 15.93
CA PRO A 156 20.74 -13.03 16.23
C PRO A 156 21.61 -13.78 15.21
N ASN A 157 21.12 -14.88 14.64
CA ASN A 157 21.89 -15.84 13.84
C ASN A 157 21.91 -15.53 12.32
N CYS A 158 21.53 -14.32 11.93
CA CYS A 158 21.61 -13.86 10.54
C CYS A 158 21.88 -12.36 10.48
N GLY A 159 22.41 -11.88 9.35
CA GLY A 159 22.60 -10.46 9.11
C GLY A 159 21.28 -9.70 8.90
N ARG A 160 21.37 -8.52 8.29
CA ARG A 160 20.21 -7.71 7.88
C ARG A 160 20.31 -7.26 6.43
N ILE A 161 19.16 -7.17 5.81
CA ILE A 161 18.92 -6.47 4.55
C ILE A 161 18.43 -5.07 4.91
N THR A 162 19.07 -4.05 4.36
CA THR A 162 18.61 -2.65 4.37
C THR A 162 18.05 -2.36 2.98
N ILE A 163 16.78 -2.00 2.89
CA ILE A 163 16.10 -1.60 1.66
C ILE A 163 16.02 -0.07 1.64
N THR A 164 16.37 0.56 0.53
CA THR A 164 16.27 2.00 0.29
C THR A 164 15.25 2.25 -0.81
N TYR A 165 14.30 3.14 -0.54
CA TYR A 165 13.33 3.64 -1.51
C TYR A 165 13.57 5.12 -1.77
N CYS A 166 13.70 5.49 -3.04
CA CYS A 166 13.78 6.88 -3.50
C CYS A 166 12.64 7.15 -4.48
N ILE A 167 11.75 8.07 -4.14
CA ILE A 167 10.74 8.60 -5.07
C ILE A 167 10.95 10.11 -5.15
N PRO A 168 11.39 10.66 -6.30
CA PRO A 168 11.60 12.10 -6.45
C PRO A 168 10.28 12.88 -6.39
N ASN A 169 10.37 14.20 -6.21
CA ASN A 169 9.22 15.09 -6.42
C ASN A 169 8.75 15.00 -7.88
N GLY A 170 7.45 15.09 -8.11
CA GLY A 170 6.89 14.95 -9.45
C GLY A 170 5.53 15.61 -9.62
N ARG A 171 4.89 15.35 -10.75
CA ARG A 171 3.50 15.76 -11.04
C ARG A 171 2.57 14.56 -10.99
N GLN A 172 1.37 14.79 -10.51
CA GLN A 172 0.32 13.79 -10.42
C GLN A 172 -0.22 13.42 -11.80
N THR A 173 -0.44 12.13 -12.01
CA THR A 173 -1.04 11.52 -13.20
C THR A 173 -2.55 11.41 -13.06
N GLU A 174 -3.25 10.98 -14.11
CA GLU A 174 -4.69 10.65 -14.05
C GLU A 174 -5.01 9.50 -13.06
N LYS A 175 -4.02 8.71 -12.61
CA LYS A 175 -4.17 7.69 -11.56
C LYS A 175 -4.11 8.27 -10.12
N HIS A 176 -3.93 9.58 -9.95
CA HIS A 176 -3.72 10.24 -8.66
C HIS A 176 -4.89 11.18 -8.28
N PRO A 177 -5.06 11.55 -6.99
CA PRO A 177 -6.21 12.34 -6.55
C PRO A 177 -6.34 13.73 -7.18
N ASN A 178 -5.22 14.38 -7.52
CA ASN A 178 -5.20 15.73 -8.07
C ASN A 178 -4.31 15.81 -9.34
N PRO A 179 -4.76 15.30 -10.51
CA PRO A 179 -3.95 15.26 -11.73
C PRO A 179 -3.32 16.62 -12.10
N GLY A 180 -2.09 16.60 -12.60
CA GLY A 180 -1.30 17.77 -12.97
C GLY A 180 -0.68 18.55 -11.81
N GLN A 181 -1.19 18.45 -10.57
CA GLN A 181 -0.58 19.09 -9.40
C GLN A 181 0.76 18.46 -9.03
N PHE A 182 1.63 19.21 -8.38
CA PHE A 182 2.86 18.65 -7.81
C PHE A 182 2.56 17.73 -6.62
N PHE A 183 3.40 16.73 -6.44
CA PHE A 183 3.49 15.96 -5.19
C PHE A 183 4.91 16.03 -4.62
N THR A 184 5.04 15.94 -3.29
CA THR A 184 6.33 15.79 -2.62
C THR A 184 6.69 14.31 -2.54
N GLY A 185 7.89 13.98 -3.03
CA GLY A 185 8.47 12.64 -3.00
C GLY A 185 8.94 12.21 -1.60
N LEU A 186 9.70 11.11 -1.53
CA LEU A 186 10.29 10.63 -0.29
C LEU A 186 11.61 9.88 -0.48
N ASN A 187 12.39 9.85 0.58
CA ASN A 187 13.45 8.89 0.81
C ASN A 187 13.10 8.07 2.05
N ARG A 188 13.10 6.73 1.95
CA ARG A 188 12.77 5.82 3.06
C ARG A 188 13.74 4.67 3.11
N VAL A 189 14.06 4.24 4.33
CA VAL A 189 14.83 3.03 4.61
C VAL A 189 13.95 2.05 5.36
N ALA A 190 14.06 0.76 5.03
CA ALA A 190 13.41 -0.34 5.73
C ALA A 190 14.39 -1.49 5.99
N PHE A 191 14.08 -2.36 6.96
CA PHE A 191 14.96 -3.45 7.39
C PHE A 191 14.26 -4.81 7.41
N LEU A 192 14.93 -5.84 6.88
CA LEU A 192 14.55 -7.25 6.98
C LEU A 192 15.72 -8.07 7.54
N PRO A 193 15.49 -9.19 8.23
CA PRO A 193 16.56 -10.11 8.60
C PRO A 193 17.07 -10.84 7.35
N ASP A 194 18.38 -11.01 7.21
CA ASP A 194 19.00 -11.70 6.07
C ASP A 194 18.96 -13.23 6.26
N ASN A 195 17.75 -13.78 6.31
CA ASN A 195 17.49 -15.21 6.43
C ASN A 195 16.51 -15.69 5.34
N LYS A 196 16.22 -16.99 5.30
CA LYS A 196 15.34 -17.61 4.29
C LYS A 196 13.94 -16.98 4.20
N GLU A 197 13.42 -16.43 5.29
CA GLU A 197 12.09 -15.80 5.29
C GLU A 197 12.16 -14.31 4.91
N GLY A 198 13.12 -13.56 5.45
CA GLY A 198 13.33 -12.16 5.07
C GLY A 198 13.71 -11.99 3.60
N ASN A 199 14.48 -12.92 3.01
CA ASN A 199 14.76 -12.92 1.57
C ASN A 199 13.52 -13.23 0.71
N LYS A 200 12.57 -14.04 1.20
CA LYS A 200 11.27 -14.20 0.53
C LYS A 200 10.45 -12.92 0.58
N VAL A 201 10.40 -12.26 1.74
CA VAL A 201 9.70 -10.97 1.88
C VAL A 201 10.33 -9.90 0.98
N LEU A 202 11.67 -9.83 0.90
CA LEU A 202 12.37 -8.94 -0.04
C LEU A 202 11.87 -9.13 -1.48
N HIS A 203 11.83 -10.37 -1.97
CA HIS A 203 11.40 -10.65 -3.34
C HIS A 203 9.92 -10.29 -3.60
N LEU A 204 9.05 -10.49 -2.60
CA LEU A 204 7.66 -10.04 -2.69
C LEU A 204 7.55 -8.50 -2.68
N LEU A 205 8.39 -7.80 -1.91
CA LEU A 205 8.47 -6.34 -1.92
C LEU A 205 9.00 -5.79 -3.25
N GLU A 206 10.00 -6.42 -3.87
CA GLU A 206 10.49 -6.08 -5.22
C GLU A 206 9.35 -6.15 -6.24
N ARG A 207 8.57 -7.25 -6.21
CA ARG A 207 7.40 -7.44 -7.08
C ARG A 207 6.30 -6.41 -6.81
N ALA A 208 6.01 -6.13 -5.54
CA ALA A 208 5.04 -5.10 -5.15
C ALA A 208 5.48 -3.70 -5.60
N PHE A 209 6.77 -3.37 -5.53
CA PHE A 209 7.31 -2.10 -6.00
C PHE A 209 7.23 -1.99 -7.53
N ALA A 210 7.58 -3.04 -8.26
CA ALA A 210 7.44 -3.11 -9.71
C ALA A 210 5.96 -2.97 -10.17
N GLN A 211 5.02 -3.52 -9.38
CA GLN A 211 3.57 -3.36 -9.60
C GLN A 211 2.99 -2.05 -9.03
N LYS A 212 3.82 -1.11 -8.58
CA LYS A 212 3.40 0.21 -8.07
C LYS A 212 2.54 0.17 -6.79
N LEU A 213 2.71 -0.84 -5.94
CA LEU A 213 1.88 -1.12 -4.76
C LEU A 213 2.48 -0.73 -3.40
N ILE A 214 3.77 -0.37 -3.30
CA ILE A 214 4.40 -0.03 -1.99
C ILE A 214 3.96 1.35 -1.50
N PHE A 215 3.84 2.31 -2.43
CA PHE A 215 3.43 3.69 -2.14
C PHE A 215 2.19 4.13 -2.92
N THR A 216 1.70 5.32 -2.60
CA THR A 216 0.62 6.03 -3.30
C THR A 216 0.83 7.55 -3.15
N VAL A 217 0.02 8.37 -3.82
CA VAL A 217 -0.03 9.83 -3.59
C VAL A 217 -1.32 10.17 -2.85
N GLY A 218 -1.22 10.88 -1.73
CA GLY A 218 -2.38 11.28 -0.94
C GLY A 218 -2.02 12.12 0.29
N THR A 219 -2.85 12.04 1.33
CA THR A 219 -2.64 12.75 2.60
C THR A 219 -1.67 11.99 3.51
N SER A 220 -0.60 12.65 3.95
CA SER A 220 0.31 12.15 4.97
C SER A 220 -0.40 11.99 6.31
N ARG A 221 -0.44 10.76 6.84
CA ARG A 221 -1.08 10.46 8.13
C ARG A 221 -0.37 11.09 9.35
N THR A 222 0.92 11.43 9.23
CA THR A 222 1.71 11.99 10.34
C THR A 222 1.77 13.51 10.33
N THR A 223 1.74 14.15 9.15
CA THR A 223 1.82 15.61 9.02
C THR A 223 0.50 16.28 8.62
N GLY A 224 -0.47 15.50 8.11
CA GLY A 224 -1.74 16.01 7.61
C GLY A 224 -1.66 16.72 6.26
N TYR A 225 -0.49 16.76 5.61
CA TYR A 225 -0.32 17.41 4.30
C TYR A 225 -0.80 16.51 3.16
N ASP A 226 -1.56 17.11 2.24
CA ASP A 226 -1.97 16.50 0.98
C ASP A 226 -0.84 16.50 -0.06
N ASN A 227 -1.06 15.80 -1.18
CA ASN A 227 -0.11 15.69 -2.29
C ASN A 227 1.28 15.18 -1.84
N GLN A 228 1.31 14.21 -0.91
CA GLN A 228 2.53 13.56 -0.43
C GLN A 228 2.59 12.13 -0.94
N VAL A 229 3.79 11.62 -1.20
CA VAL A 229 3.99 10.17 -1.34
C VAL A 229 3.89 9.51 0.03
N THR A 230 3.07 8.48 0.15
CA THR A 230 2.76 7.77 1.41
C THR A 230 2.78 6.25 1.22
N TRP A 231 2.94 5.51 2.32
CA TRP A 231 2.85 4.04 2.30
C TRP A 231 1.43 3.57 1.94
N ASN A 232 1.33 2.51 1.14
CA ASN A 232 0.08 1.96 0.61
C ASN A 232 -0.27 0.61 1.29
N ASP A 233 -0.50 0.67 2.61
CA ASP A 233 -0.90 -0.44 3.51
C ASP A 233 0.04 -1.66 3.61
N ILE A 234 1.22 -1.64 2.98
CA ILE A 234 2.27 -2.64 3.18
C ILE A 234 3.25 -2.10 4.21
N HIS A 235 3.25 -2.65 5.43
CA HIS A 235 4.03 -2.12 6.54
C HIS A 235 5.52 -2.46 6.41
N HIS A 236 6.35 -1.44 6.59
CA HIS A 236 7.80 -1.54 6.55
C HIS A 236 8.41 -1.28 7.91
N LYS A 237 9.49 -1.99 8.22
CA LYS A 237 10.27 -1.76 9.43
C LYS A 237 11.30 -0.66 9.20
N THR A 238 10.91 0.58 9.47
CA THR A 238 11.72 1.79 9.28
C THR A 238 12.71 2.05 10.42
N SER A 239 12.66 1.25 11.49
CA SER A 239 13.61 1.31 12.61
C SER A 239 14.21 -0.07 12.89
N ILE A 240 15.46 -0.11 13.38
CA ILE A 240 16.08 -1.33 13.92
C ILE A 240 15.77 -1.56 15.41
N HIS A 241 15.14 -0.59 16.08
CA HIS A 241 14.91 -0.59 17.53
C HIS A 241 13.48 -0.12 17.89
N GLY A 242 13.11 -0.31 19.16
CA GLY A 242 11.84 0.18 19.70
C GLY A 242 10.61 -0.69 19.41
N GLY A 243 10.82 -1.87 18.80
CA GLY A 243 9.78 -2.86 18.56
C GLY A 243 8.62 -2.41 17.67
N LYS A 244 7.52 -3.17 17.72
CA LYS A 244 6.30 -2.96 16.93
C LYS A 244 5.79 -1.51 16.96
N GLU A 245 5.69 -0.92 18.15
CA GLU A 245 5.15 0.43 18.38
C GLU A 245 5.98 1.57 17.75
N ARG A 246 7.26 1.32 17.45
CA ARG A 246 8.14 2.30 16.78
C ARG A 246 8.54 1.85 15.37
N TYR A 247 7.71 1.04 14.72
CA TYR A 247 7.95 0.50 13.38
C TYR A 247 9.30 -0.21 13.26
N GLY A 248 9.74 -0.87 14.34
CA GLY A 248 11.06 -1.49 14.41
C GLY A 248 11.08 -2.86 15.07
N TYR A 249 12.29 -3.28 15.44
CA TYR A 249 12.56 -4.61 16.00
C TYR A 249 12.84 -4.53 17.51
N PRO A 250 12.60 -5.62 18.27
CA PRO A 250 12.04 -6.90 17.83
C PRO A 250 10.53 -6.82 17.55
N ASP A 251 10.06 -7.58 16.57
CA ASP A 251 8.65 -7.84 16.27
C ASP A 251 8.56 -9.23 15.62
N PRO A 252 8.19 -10.28 16.38
CA PRO A 252 8.23 -11.66 15.90
C PRO A 252 7.18 -11.92 14.80
N ASP A 253 6.04 -11.24 14.85
CA ASP A 253 4.91 -11.47 13.95
C ASP A 253 5.02 -10.68 12.64
N TYR A 254 6.04 -9.83 12.50
CA TYR A 254 6.17 -8.92 11.38
C TYR A 254 6.24 -9.62 10.02
N LEU A 255 7.09 -10.65 9.87
CA LEU A 255 7.27 -11.32 8.58
C LEU A 255 5.98 -12.03 8.13
N THR A 256 5.24 -12.64 9.05
CA THR A 256 3.91 -13.22 8.79
C THR A 256 2.93 -12.15 8.31
N ARG A 257 2.77 -11.06 9.08
CA ARG A 257 1.83 -9.98 8.77
C ARG A 257 2.13 -9.28 7.45
N VAL A 258 3.39 -8.97 7.13
CA VAL A 258 3.71 -8.31 5.85
C VAL A 258 3.47 -9.23 4.65
N LYS A 259 3.64 -10.56 4.79
CA LYS A 259 3.21 -11.53 3.76
C LYS A 259 1.70 -11.54 3.56
N GLU A 260 0.92 -11.39 4.63
CA GLU A 260 -0.55 -11.29 4.55
C GLU A 260 -1.00 -9.99 3.86
N GLU A 261 -0.37 -8.86 4.20
CA GLU A 261 -0.59 -7.55 3.55
C GLU A 261 -0.24 -7.60 2.05
N LEU A 262 0.91 -8.20 1.70
CA LEU A 262 1.32 -8.43 0.31
C LEU A 262 0.33 -9.32 -0.44
N LYS A 263 -0.10 -10.43 0.16
CA LYS A 263 -1.11 -11.32 -0.41
C LYS A 263 -2.45 -10.61 -0.62
N ALA A 264 -2.87 -9.76 0.31
CA ALA A 264 -4.08 -8.96 0.19
C ALA A 264 -4.01 -7.92 -0.95
N LYS A 265 -2.81 -7.46 -1.31
CA LYS A 265 -2.55 -6.62 -2.50
C LYS A 265 -2.33 -7.44 -3.79
N GLY A 266 -2.48 -8.77 -3.76
CA GLY A 266 -2.34 -9.66 -4.92
C GLY A 266 -0.94 -10.23 -5.16
N ILE A 267 0.01 -10.00 -4.23
CA ILE A 267 1.40 -10.46 -4.34
C ILE A 267 1.58 -11.80 -3.61
N MET A 268 1.83 -12.86 -4.38
CA MET A 268 2.01 -14.25 -3.91
C MET A 268 3.28 -14.87 -4.47
#